data_AF-I0FES2-F1
#
_entry.id   AF-I0FES2-F1
#
_cell.length_a   1.000
_cell.length_b   1.000
_cell.length_c   1.000
_cell.angle_alpha   90.00
_cell.angle_beta   90.00
_cell.angle_gamma   90.00
#
_symmetry.space_group_name_H-M   'P 1'
#
loop_
_entity.id
_entity.type
_entity.pdbx_description
1 polymer ?
#
loop_
_entity_poly.entity_id
_entity_poly.type
_entity_poly.pdbx_seq_one_letter_code
_entity_poly.pdbx_strand_id
1 'polypeptide(L)' 'MRGMAKDGKFEVKSNEDKSAHAINGTVASAVNKVLSMLTIVIRNKVDEGLKEINKILREIKEVKGSETRSN' A
#
# COMPACT_ATOMS: atom_id res chain seq x y z
N MET A 1 6.48 5.81 -15.86
CA MET A 1 6.56 6.46 -14.53
C MET A 1 7.72 7.42 -14.48
N ARG A 2 7.54 8.64 -14.99
CA ARG A 2 8.65 9.60 -15.13
C ARG A 2 9.01 10.24 -13.79
N GLY A 3 8.03 10.78 -13.04
CA GLY A 3 8.30 11.41 -11.73
C GLY A 3 8.74 10.48 -10.59
N MET A 4 8.80 9.16 -10.81
CA MET A 4 9.25 8.17 -9.81
C MET A 4 10.52 7.43 -10.24
N ALA A 5 11.00 7.64 -11.46
CA ALA A 5 12.23 7.03 -11.95
C ALA A 5 13.44 7.84 -11.47
N LYS A 6 14.55 7.15 -11.17
CA LYS A 6 15.80 7.76 -10.69
C LYS A 6 16.25 8.95 -11.55
N ASP A 7 16.21 8.80 -12.87
CA ASP A 7 16.62 9.83 -13.84
C ASP A 7 15.43 10.49 -14.56
N GLY A 8 14.23 10.37 -14.00
CA GLY A 8 13.01 10.87 -14.62
C GLY A 8 12.89 12.40 -14.51
N LYS A 9 12.88 13.08 -15.66
CA LYS A 9 12.82 14.54 -15.75
C LYS A 9 11.73 14.99 -16.70
N PHE A 10 11.15 16.15 -16.41
CA PHE A 10 10.19 16.83 -17.27
C PHE A 10 10.87 18.03 -17.90
N GLU A 11 10.82 18.11 -19.22
CA GLU A 11 11.39 19.22 -19.97
C GLU A 11 10.35 20.32 -20.17
N VAL A 12 10.79 21.56 -20.07
CA VAL A 12 10.00 22.76 -20.36
C VAL A 12 10.81 23.66 -21.28
N LYS A 13 10.13 24.49 -22.06
CA LYS A 13 10.82 25.49 -22.90
C LYS A 13 11.55 26.50 -22.00
N SER A 14 12.65 27.06 -22.52
CA SER A 14 13.37 28.14 -21.83
C SER A 14 12.44 29.32 -21.55
N ASN A 15 12.58 29.94 -20.37
CA ASN A 15 11.76 31.05 -19.85
C ASN A 15 10.29 30.72 -19.52
N GLU A 16 9.92 29.46 -19.31
CA GLU A 16 8.59 29.05 -18.82
C GLU A 16 8.59 28.63 -17.33
N ASP A 17 9.01 29.51 -16.43
CA ASP A 17 9.15 29.18 -14.99
C ASP A 17 7.82 28.74 -14.32
N LYS A 18 6.68 29.22 -14.84
CA LYS A 18 5.35 28.84 -14.35
C LYS A 18 5.00 27.37 -14.63
N SER A 19 5.58 26.78 -15.68
CA SER A 19 5.33 25.38 -16.07
C SER A 19 5.87 24.40 -15.02
N ALA A 20 6.95 24.76 -14.31
CA ALA A 20 7.53 23.92 -13.26
C ALA A 20 6.56 23.65 -12.10
N HIS A 21 5.81 24.67 -11.64
CA HIS A 21 4.84 24.51 -10.55
C HIS A 21 3.66 23.62 -10.94
N ALA A 22 3.13 23.81 -12.15
CA ALA A 22 2.04 22.98 -12.66
C ALA A 22 2.47 21.51 -12.78
N ILE A 23 3.64 21.25 -13.37
CA ILE A 23 4.22 19.91 -13.51
C ILE A 23 4.42 19.26 -12.14
N ASN A 24 5.03 19.97 -11.19
CA ASN A 24 5.26 19.42 -9.85
C ASN A 24 3.96 19.06 -9.13
N GLY A 25 2.93 19.90 -9.23
CA GLY A 25 1.62 19.62 -8.64
C GLY A 25 0.96 18.38 -9.25
N THR A 26 0.96 18.27 -10.59
CA THR A 26 0.40 17.10 -11.29
C THR A 26 1.18 15.82 -10.96
N VAL A 27 2.51 15.89 -10.99
CA VAL A 27 3.37 14.74 -10.69
C VAL A 27 3.19 14.28 -9.25
N ALA A 28 3.24 15.19 -8.27
CA ALA A 28 3.02 14.86 -6.87
C ALA A 28 1.64 14.20 -6.65
N SER A 29 0.59 14.73 -7.28
CA SER A 29 -0.76 14.15 -7.20
C SER A 29 -0.81 12.74 -7.78
N ALA A 30 -0.21 12.52 -8.96
CA ALA A 30 -0.17 11.22 -9.61
C ALA A 30 0.60 10.18 -8.78
N VAL A 31 1.79 10.55 -8.27
CA VAL A 31 2.61 9.69 -7.42
C VAL A 31 1.88 9.32 -6.13
N ASN A 32 1.27 10.31 -5.46
CA ASN A 32 0.52 10.08 -4.24
C ASN A 32 -0.68 9.16 -4.45
N LYS A 33 -1.42 9.29 -5.56
CA LYS A 33 -2.55 8.41 -5.89
C LYS A 33 -2.10 6.96 -6.10
N VAL A 34 -1.04 6.75 -6.88
CA VAL A 34 -0.51 5.39 -7.14
C VAL A 34 0.00 4.75 -5.84
N LEU A 35 0.78 5.48 -5.05
CA LEU A 35 1.29 4.97 -3.77
C LEU A 35 0.15 4.65 -2.80
N SER A 36 -0.86 5.52 -2.72
CA SER A 36 -2.02 5.32 -1.84
C SER A 36 -2.80 4.07 -2.24
N MET A 37 -3.07 3.88 -3.53
CA MET A 37 -3.74 2.68 -4.05
C MET A 37 -2.95 1.42 -3.71
N LEU A 38 -1.65 1.40 -4.01
CA LEU A 38 -0.77 0.26 -3.72
C LEU A 38 -0.79 -0.08 -2.24
N THR A 39 -0.71 0.94 -1.38
CA THR A 39 -0.70 0.75 0.08
C THR A 39 -2.03 0.16 0.57
N ILE A 40 -3.17 0.63 0.06
CA ILE A 40 -4.48 0.08 0.42
C ILE A 40 -4.60 -1.39 -0.01
N VAL A 41 -4.19 -1.72 -1.23
CA VAL A 41 -4.23 -3.11 -1.74
C VAL A 41 -3.38 -4.04 -0.87
N ILE A 42 -2.16 -3.62 -0.53
CA ILE A 42 -1.28 -4.41 0.35
C ILE A 42 -1.91 -4.60 1.72
N ARG A 43 -2.44 -3.54 2.34
CA ARG A 43 -3.10 -3.64 3.66
C ARG A 43 -4.29 -4.59 3.63
N ASN A 44 -5.16 -4.49 2.63
CA ASN A 44 -6.30 -5.38 2.50
C ASN A 44 -5.87 -6.85 2.38
N LYS A 45 -4.80 -7.14 1.62
CA LYS A 45 -4.25 -8.51 1.51
C LYS A 45 -3.59 -9.01 2.78
N VAL A 46 -2.87 -8.15 3.49
CA VAL A 46 -2.32 -8.49 4.81
C VAL A 46 -3.45 -8.74 5.82
N ASP A 47 -4.48 -7.90 5.83
CA ASP A 47 -5.63 -8.03 6.72
C ASP A 47 -6.43 -9.31 6.48
N GLU A 48 -6.61 -9.73 5.21
CA GLU A 48 -7.18 -11.03 4.85
C GLU A 48 -6.37 -12.18 5.46
N GLY A 49 -5.05 -12.20 5.26
CA GLY A 49 -4.18 -13.23 5.82
C GLY A 49 -4.18 -13.25 7.36
N LEU A 50 -4.18 -12.09 8.00
CA LEU A 50 -4.25 -12.00 9.47
C LEU A 50 -5.59 -12.52 10.03
N LYS A 51 -6.71 -12.32 9.31
CA LYS A 51 -8.01 -12.90 9.70
C LYS A 51 -7.99 -14.42 9.65
N GLU A 52 -7.39 -15.00 8.62
CA GLU A 52 -7.25 -16.46 8.49
C GLU A 52 -6.38 -17.05 9.62
N ILE A 53 -5.23 -16.42 9.91
CA ILE A 53 -4.37 -16.81 11.03
C ILE A 53 -5.13 -16.77 12.35
N ASN A 54 -5.88 -15.70 12.61
CA ASN A 54 -6.68 -15.57 13.84
C ASN A 54 -7.77 -16.65 13.95
N LYS A 55 -8.39 -17.04 12.84
CA LYS A 55 -9.37 -18.14 12.82
C LYS A 55 -8.72 -19.47 13.22
N ILE A 56 -7.60 -19.82 12.59
CA ILE A 56 -6.86 -21.05 12.88
C ILE A 56 -6.39 -21.08 14.33
N LEU A 57 -5.85 -19.96 14.85
CA LEU A 57 -5.43 -19.86 16.25
C LEU A 57 -6.59 -20.09 17.23
N ARG A 58 -7.79 -19.59 16.92
CA ARG A 58 -8.97 -19.81 17.74
C ARG A 58 -9.38 -21.29 17.73
N GLU A 59 -9.40 -21.93 16.56
CA GLU A 59 -9.71 -23.36 16.44
C GLU A 59 -8.74 -24.23 17.25
N ILE A 60 -7.44 -23.96 17.16
CA ILE A 60 -6.42 -24.66 17.96
C ILE A 60 -6.65 -24.47 19.47
N LYS A 61 -7.01 -23.25 19.89
CA LYS A 61 -7.28 -22.95 21.31
C LYS A 61 -8.49 -23.74 21.83
N GLU A 62 -9.57 -23.81 21.06
CA GLU A 62 -10.78 -24.57 21.43
C GLU A 62 -10.50 -26.07 21.54
N VAL A 63 -9.78 -26.65 20.57
CA VAL A 63 -9.38 -28.07 20.61
C VAL A 63 -8.57 -28.39 21.87
N LYS A 64 -7.53 -27.60 22.17
CA LYS A 64 -6.74 -27.76 23.40
C LYS A 64 -7.58 -27.63 24.68
N GLY A 65 -8.58 -26.73 24.67
CA GLY A 65 -9.50 -26.57 25.80
C GLY A 65 -10.46 -27.75 25.96
N SER A 66 -10.78 -28.46 24.88
CA SER A 66 -11.60 -29.69 24.93
C SER A 66 -10.80 -30.91 25.39
N GLU A 67 -9.56 -31.08 24.92
CA GLU A 67 -8.67 -32.17 25.33
C GLU A 67 -8.39 -32.16 26.85
N THR A 68 -8.24 -30.96 27.44
CA THR A 68 -8.00 -30.80 28.88
C THR A 68 -9.23 -31.04 29.75
N ARG A 69 -10.45 -31.05 29.18
CA ARG A 69 -11.71 -31.35 29.90
C ARG A 69 -12.11 -32.83 29.82
N SER A 70 -11.53 -33.58 28.90
CA SER A 70 -11.85 -35.00 28.65
C SER A 70 -10.90 -35.99 29.34
N ASN A 71 -9.91 -35.50 30.09
CA ASN A 71 -8.93 -36.28 30.85
C ASN A 71 -9.08 -36.02 32.35
#